data_AF-A0A1B1PZ15-F1
#
_entry.id   AF-A0A1B1PZ15-F1
#
_cell.length_a   1.000
_cell.length_b   1.000
_cell.length_c   1.000
_cell.angle_alpha   90.00
_cell.angle_beta   90.00
_cell.angle_gamma   90.00
#
_symmetry.space_group_name_H-M   'P 1'
#
loop_
_entity.id
_entity.type
_entity.pdbx_description
1 polymer ?
#
loop_
_entity_poly.entity_id
_entity_poly.type
_entity_poly.pdbx_seq_one_letter_code
_entity_poly.pdbx_strand_id
1 'polypeptide(L)'
;MNQNISRRGFNKLVLTGIAGSTLGAFGMATPLFANQKHVVVIGGGFGGASAAKYIRKLDPSIAVTLIEPDSTFYTCPFSNWVMGGLKAMKDIAQTFDVLKNRYNVDVIHDTAVEIDAVNHSVTLMGGKVLNYDRLIVSPGIDFKYDALEGYSREAAETVMPHAYQAGPQTELITRQLQELRDGDNVLICPPGNPFRCPPGPYERASLIAHYLKEHKPNSKVIILDDKEKFSKQGLFMKGWERLYGGMIEWRSASMGGKVLGVDTKAMTVETEFGPEKGGLINIIPPQVAGKIARDAGLVDSSGWCPVNPITFESSIHPGIHVIGDACIAGTMPKSGFAASSQGKVTAAGIIRLMQGKVPAPPSLVNTCYSLVAPGYAVSVAAVYKLTSDGIVSIKGAGGLTPMDADEDQLAEEATYARGWYKNIAQDIWG
;
A
#
# COMPACT_ATOMS: atom_id res chain seq x y z
N MET A 1 82.99 -5.72 -11.99
CA MET A 1 83.19 -7.09 -12.51
C MET A 1 81.79 -7.63 -12.84
N ASN A 2 81.33 -7.43 -14.09
CA ASN A 2 81.25 -8.45 -15.17
C ASN A 2 80.20 -9.54 -14.82
N GLN A 3 79.12 -9.83 -15.58
CA GLN A 3 78.93 -9.78 -17.04
C GLN A 3 77.45 -9.62 -17.47
N ASN A 4 77.29 -9.16 -18.71
CA ASN A 4 76.07 -9.14 -19.53
C ASN A 4 75.44 -10.53 -19.71
N ILE A 5 74.10 -10.61 -19.76
CA ILE A 5 73.39 -11.68 -20.48
C ILE A 5 72.42 -11.03 -21.47
N SER A 6 72.63 -11.32 -22.75
CA SER A 6 71.94 -10.71 -23.88
C SER A 6 70.71 -11.51 -24.33
N ARG A 7 69.78 -10.80 -24.97
CA ARG A 7 68.59 -11.31 -25.65
C ARG A 7 68.97 -12.13 -26.88
N ARG A 8 69.19 -13.44 -26.75
CA ARG A 8 68.93 -14.47 -27.78
C ARG A 8 69.42 -15.83 -27.30
N GLY A 9 68.48 -16.73 -27.04
CA GLY A 9 68.75 -18.17 -26.99
C GLY A 9 68.27 -18.83 -25.70
N PHE A 10 66.96 -19.06 -25.56
CA PHE A 10 66.47 -20.19 -24.78
C PHE A 10 65.05 -20.62 -25.18
N ASN A 11 64.81 -20.74 -26.49
CA ASN A 11 63.72 -21.57 -27.03
C ASN A 11 64.34 -22.85 -27.59
N LYS A 12 64.31 -23.95 -26.80
CA LYS A 12 64.27 -25.36 -27.26
C LYS A 12 64.46 -26.34 -26.08
N LEU A 13 63.36 -26.94 -25.60
CA LEU A 13 63.12 -28.37 -25.27
C LEU A 13 61.83 -28.42 -24.41
N VAL A 14 60.66 -28.71 -24.98
CA VAL A 14 60.07 -30.06 -25.24
C VAL A 14 59.81 -30.86 -23.96
N LEU A 15 58.53 -30.82 -23.55
CA LEU A 15 57.66 -31.96 -23.17
C LEU A 15 58.31 -33.16 -22.45
N THR A 16 58.03 -33.27 -21.16
CA THR A 16 57.68 -34.54 -20.50
C THR A 16 56.62 -34.24 -19.44
N GLY A 17 55.56 -35.05 -19.41
CA GLY A 17 54.35 -34.75 -18.66
C GLY A 17 54.19 -35.53 -17.35
N ILE A 18 53.01 -35.25 -16.77
CA ILE A 18 52.16 -36.05 -15.87
C ILE A 18 52.16 -35.66 -14.37
N ALA A 19 50.95 -35.23 -13.99
CA ALA A 19 50.21 -35.39 -12.73
C ALA A 19 50.59 -34.57 -11.47
N GLY A 20 49.58 -33.87 -10.94
CA GLY A 20 49.62 -33.27 -9.60
C GLY A 20 48.57 -32.18 -9.39
N SER A 21 47.31 -32.59 -9.34
CA SER A 21 46.11 -31.81 -9.02
C SER A 21 46.17 -31.03 -7.71
N THR A 22 45.85 -29.73 -7.74
CA THR A 22 44.89 -29.02 -6.85
C THR A 22 44.70 -27.59 -7.35
N LEU A 23 43.87 -27.40 -8.37
CA LEU A 23 43.25 -26.10 -8.63
C LEU A 23 42.04 -26.00 -7.69
N GLY A 24 42.15 -25.09 -6.72
CA GLY A 24 41.05 -24.73 -5.83
C GLY A 24 39.82 -24.38 -6.65
N ALA A 25 38.73 -25.09 -6.37
CA ALA A 25 37.42 -24.78 -6.90
C ALA A 25 36.98 -23.42 -6.36
N PHE A 26 37.31 -22.35 -7.08
CA PHE A 26 36.45 -21.18 -7.09
C PHE A 26 35.12 -21.63 -7.66
N GLY A 27 34.11 -21.72 -6.80
CA GLY A 27 32.74 -22.02 -7.18
C GLY A 27 32.29 -21.04 -8.25
N MET A 28 32.32 -21.46 -9.52
CA MET A 28 31.54 -20.82 -10.55
C MET A 28 30.09 -21.03 -10.16
N ALA A 29 29.46 -19.96 -9.69
CA ALA A 29 28.00 -19.87 -9.66
C ALA A 29 27.52 -20.17 -11.08
N THR A 30 26.84 -21.31 -11.26
CA THR A 30 26.13 -21.59 -12.50
C THR A 30 25.11 -20.48 -12.72
N PRO A 31 25.18 -19.73 -13.84
CA PRO A 31 24.17 -18.73 -14.12
C PRO A 31 22.97 -19.49 -14.68
N LEU A 32 22.11 -20.02 -13.80
CA LEU A 32 20.87 -20.68 -14.21
C LEU A 32 19.88 -19.72 -14.92
N PHE A 33 20.25 -18.44 -15.08
CA PHE A 33 19.37 -17.39 -15.59
C PHE A 33 20.00 -16.45 -16.63
N ALA A 34 21.18 -16.75 -17.19
CA ALA A 34 21.87 -15.82 -18.13
C ALA A 34 21.11 -15.46 -19.42
N ASN A 35 19.91 -16.02 -19.65
CA ASN A 35 19.06 -15.71 -20.80
C ASN A 35 17.56 -15.57 -20.43
N GLN A 36 17.22 -15.54 -19.14
CA GLN A 36 15.84 -15.44 -18.69
C GLN A 36 15.47 -13.98 -18.41
N LYS A 37 14.36 -13.51 -18.98
CA LYS A 37 13.85 -12.16 -18.69
C LYS A 37 13.54 -12.04 -17.22
N HIS A 38 13.88 -10.91 -16.61
CA HIS A 38 13.78 -10.69 -15.17
C HIS A 38 12.97 -9.44 -14.85
N VAL A 39 11.95 -9.62 -14.02
CA VAL A 39 11.19 -8.52 -13.41
C VAL A 39 11.49 -8.46 -11.93
N VAL A 40 11.91 -7.28 -11.47
CA VAL A 40 12.03 -6.99 -10.04
C VAL A 40 10.78 -6.22 -9.60
N VAL A 41 10.25 -6.54 -8.41
CA VAL A 41 9.08 -5.90 -7.81
C VAL A 41 9.46 -5.40 -6.42
N ILE A 42 9.25 -4.12 -6.14
CA ILE A 42 9.46 -3.50 -4.83
C ILE A 42 8.10 -3.31 -4.15
N GLY A 43 7.91 -3.97 -3.00
CA GLY A 43 6.72 -3.90 -2.15
C GLY A 43 5.76 -5.08 -2.35
N GLY A 44 5.52 -5.85 -1.29
CA GLY A 44 4.67 -7.06 -1.24
C GLY A 44 3.19 -6.80 -0.91
N GLY A 45 2.75 -5.54 -0.97
CA GLY A 45 1.35 -5.19 -0.74
C GLY A 45 0.40 -5.55 -1.89
N PHE A 46 -0.83 -5.01 -1.84
CA PHE A 46 -1.88 -5.29 -2.82
C PHE A 46 -1.45 -5.16 -4.30
N GLY A 47 -0.63 -4.16 -4.64
CA GLY A 47 -0.16 -3.93 -6.01
C GLY A 47 0.95 -4.89 -6.42
N GLY A 48 2.08 -4.85 -5.72
CA GLY A 48 3.27 -5.63 -6.07
C GLY A 48 3.08 -7.14 -5.97
N ALA A 49 2.40 -7.65 -4.93
CA ALA A 49 2.11 -9.09 -4.84
C ALA A 49 1.16 -9.56 -5.97
N SER A 50 0.16 -8.75 -6.32
CA SER A 50 -0.71 -9.02 -7.48
C SER A 50 0.13 -9.09 -8.76
N ALA A 51 0.99 -8.10 -9.00
CA ALA A 51 1.80 -8.04 -10.21
C ALA A 51 2.77 -9.22 -10.30
N ALA A 52 3.50 -9.52 -9.22
CA ALA A 52 4.43 -10.64 -9.15
C ALA A 52 3.74 -11.98 -9.45
N LYS A 53 2.60 -12.25 -8.80
CA LYS A 53 1.80 -13.45 -9.04
C LYS A 53 1.33 -13.54 -10.49
N TYR A 54 0.77 -12.46 -11.02
CA TYR A 54 0.18 -12.47 -12.36
C TYR A 54 1.23 -12.54 -13.47
N ILE A 55 2.44 -11.99 -13.28
CA ILE A 55 3.55 -12.21 -14.21
C ILE A 55 3.86 -13.70 -14.31
N ARG A 56 4.12 -14.37 -13.18
CA ARG A 56 4.44 -15.81 -13.16
C ARG A 56 3.30 -16.70 -13.62
N LYS A 57 2.05 -16.31 -13.34
CA LYS A 57 0.86 -17.04 -13.77
C LYS A 57 0.62 -16.96 -15.28
N LEU A 58 0.91 -15.81 -15.90
CA LEU A 58 0.64 -15.57 -17.31
C LEU A 58 1.82 -15.93 -18.22
N ASP A 59 3.05 -15.79 -17.72
CA ASP A 59 4.28 -16.19 -18.41
C ASP A 59 5.30 -16.76 -17.41
N PRO A 60 5.28 -18.08 -17.15
CA PRO A 60 6.20 -18.72 -16.21
C PRO A 60 7.67 -18.67 -16.62
N SER A 61 7.97 -18.27 -17.87
CA SER A 61 9.34 -18.12 -18.38
C SER A 61 10.00 -16.82 -17.89
N ILE A 62 9.28 -15.91 -17.25
CA ILE A 62 9.84 -14.68 -16.68
C ILE A 62 10.29 -14.95 -15.23
N ALA A 63 11.54 -14.67 -14.92
CA ALA A 63 12.04 -14.65 -13.55
C ALA A 63 11.42 -13.45 -12.82
N VAL A 64 10.95 -13.64 -11.58
CA VAL A 64 10.37 -12.56 -10.79
C VAL A 64 10.98 -12.58 -9.40
N THR A 65 11.53 -11.45 -8.98
CA THR A 65 12.02 -11.22 -7.62
C THR A 65 11.15 -10.16 -6.95
N LEU A 66 10.57 -10.47 -5.80
CA LEU A 66 9.78 -9.56 -4.97
C LEU A 66 10.61 -9.16 -3.74
N ILE A 67 10.82 -7.86 -3.55
CA ILE A 67 11.53 -7.29 -2.41
C ILE A 67 10.49 -6.73 -1.46
N GLU A 68 10.43 -7.27 -0.24
CA GLU A 68 9.50 -6.85 0.80
C GLU A 68 10.13 -7.06 2.18
N PRO A 69 10.44 -6.00 2.95
CA PRO A 69 11.12 -6.14 4.23
C PRO A 69 10.36 -7.00 5.24
N ASP A 70 9.03 -6.89 5.29
CA ASP A 70 8.23 -7.59 6.29
C ASP A 70 7.94 -9.04 5.86
N SER A 71 8.16 -10.01 6.75
CA SER A 71 7.78 -11.41 6.49
C SER A 71 6.27 -11.64 6.53
N THR A 72 5.50 -10.66 7.03
CA THR A 72 4.06 -10.72 7.18
C THR A 72 3.46 -9.38 6.79
N PHE A 73 2.58 -9.40 5.79
CA PHE A 73 1.85 -8.22 5.35
C PHE A 73 0.52 -8.13 6.10
N TYR A 74 0.34 -7.08 6.92
CA TYR A 74 -0.94 -6.79 7.56
C TYR A 74 -1.79 -5.89 6.67
N THR A 75 -3.00 -6.34 6.33
CA THR A 75 -3.89 -5.54 5.48
C THR A 75 -4.48 -4.37 6.26
N CYS A 76 -4.28 -3.15 5.74
CA CYS A 76 -5.00 -1.97 6.25
C CYS A 76 -6.51 -2.05 6.02
N PRO A 77 -7.02 -2.54 4.86
CA PRO A 77 -8.41 -2.98 4.79
C PRO A 77 -8.72 -4.00 5.90
N PHE A 78 -9.88 -3.87 6.52
CA PHE A 78 -10.34 -4.70 7.66
C PHE A 78 -9.58 -4.49 8.98
N SER A 79 -8.52 -3.66 9.04
CA SER A 79 -7.91 -3.27 10.33
C SER A 79 -8.88 -2.51 11.24
N ASN A 80 -9.80 -1.72 10.68
CA ASN A 80 -10.87 -1.08 11.44
C ASN A 80 -11.79 -2.12 12.12
N TRP A 81 -11.92 -3.33 11.56
CA TRP A 81 -12.70 -4.42 12.15
C TRP A 81 -11.98 -5.03 13.34
N VAL A 82 -10.64 -5.00 13.35
CA VAL A 82 -9.85 -5.36 14.54
C VAL A 82 -10.06 -4.31 15.65
N MET A 83 -10.01 -3.02 15.30
CA MET A 83 -10.27 -1.92 16.25
C MET A 83 -11.69 -2.01 16.84
N GLY A 84 -12.67 -2.40 16.03
CA GLY A 84 -14.06 -2.63 16.46
C GLY A 84 -14.32 -3.97 17.15
N GLY A 85 -13.29 -4.79 17.41
CA GLY A 85 -13.43 -6.08 18.11
C GLY A 85 -14.05 -7.22 17.29
N LEU A 86 -14.21 -7.05 15.98
CA LEU A 86 -14.86 -8.02 15.08
C LEU A 86 -13.88 -9.01 14.44
N LYS A 87 -12.58 -8.73 14.52
CA LYS A 87 -11.49 -9.54 13.96
C LYS A 87 -10.26 -9.50 14.86
N ALA A 88 -9.39 -10.49 14.71
CA ALA A 88 -8.06 -10.49 15.29
C ALA A 88 -7.00 -10.06 14.26
N MET A 89 -5.83 -9.62 14.74
CA MET A 89 -4.70 -9.27 13.87
C MET A 89 -4.28 -10.40 12.92
N LYS A 90 -4.38 -11.66 13.37
CA LYS A 90 -4.09 -12.83 12.53
C LYS A 90 -5.03 -12.97 11.32
N ASP A 91 -6.25 -12.44 11.42
CA ASP A 91 -7.24 -12.52 10.32
C ASP A 91 -6.92 -11.53 9.19
N ILE A 92 -6.04 -10.56 9.47
CA ILE A 92 -5.56 -9.57 8.53
C ILE A 92 -4.08 -9.74 8.16
N ALA A 93 -3.44 -10.82 8.63
CA ALA A 93 -2.06 -11.17 8.31
C ALA A 93 -2.00 -12.01 7.02
N GLN A 94 -1.08 -11.68 6.12
CA GLN A 94 -0.81 -12.40 4.89
C GLN A 94 0.67 -12.80 4.83
N THR A 95 0.96 -14.01 4.36
CA THR A 95 2.32 -14.47 4.10
C THR A 95 2.61 -14.51 2.60
N PHE A 96 3.88 -14.70 2.25
CA PHE A 96 4.32 -14.77 0.86
C PHE A 96 4.55 -16.21 0.38
N ASP A 97 4.13 -17.20 1.17
CA ASP A 97 4.42 -18.61 0.93
C ASP A 97 3.85 -19.11 -0.39
N VAL A 98 2.64 -18.68 -0.77
CA VAL A 98 2.05 -19.12 -2.04
C VAL A 98 2.77 -18.50 -3.23
N LEU A 99 3.19 -17.24 -3.13
CA LEU A 99 4.01 -16.61 -4.19
C LEU A 99 5.30 -17.40 -4.41
N LYS A 100 5.98 -17.77 -3.32
CA LYS A 100 7.22 -18.56 -3.36
C LYS A 100 6.98 -19.99 -3.86
N ASN A 101 6.11 -20.73 -3.19
CA ASN A 101 5.99 -22.18 -3.35
C ASN A 101 5.16 -22.60 -4.56
N ARG A 102 4.17 -21.78 -4.98
CA ARG A 102 3.26 -22.12 -6.09
C ARG A 102 3.57 -21.35 -7.37
N TYR A 103 3.97 -20.08 -7.24
CA TYR A 103 4.25 -19.22 -8.39
C TYR A 103 5.75 -19.02 -8.66
N ASN A 104 6.63 -19.60 -7.84
CA ASN A 104 8.09 -19.51 -7.99
C ASN A 104 8.59 -18.07 -8.08
N VAL A 105 7.98 -17.17 -7.30
CA VAL A 105 8.48 -15.81 -7.07
C VAL A 105 9.61 -15.88 -6.04
N ASP A 106 10.77 -15.32 -6.37
CA ASP A 106 11.88 -15.18 -5.43
C ASP A 106 11.59 -14.03 -4.47
N VAL A 107 11.16 -14.34 -3.25
CA VAL A 107 10.80 -13.33 -2.24
C VAL A 107 12.03 -13.05 -1.37
N ILE A 108 12.50 -11.81 -1.39
CA ILE A 108 13.64 -11.33 -0.62
C ILE A 108 13.12 -10.40 0.48
N HIS A 109 13.36 -10.81 1.73
CA HIS A 109 13.09 -9.98 2.90
C HIS A 109 14.24 -9.01 3.17
N ASP A 110 14.22 -7.91 2.44
CA ASP A 110 15.17 -6.80 2.52
C ASP A 110 14.49 -5.51 2.04
N THR A 111 15.14 -4.36 2.23
CA THR A 111 14.65 -3.05 1.82
C THR A 111 15.39 -2.59 0.56
N ALA A 112 14.67 -2.19 -0.48
CA ALA A 112 15.27 -1.48 -1.61
C ALA A 112 15.64 -0.05 -1.18
N VAL A 113 16.90 0.34 -1.34
CA VAL A 113 17.43 1.64 -0.89
C VAL A 113 17.86 2.55 -2.04
N GLU A 114 18.10 2.00 -3.22
CA GLU A 114 18.49 2.75 -4.41
C GLU A 114 17.94 2.07 -5.67
N ILE A 115 17.48 2.88 -6.63
CA ILE A 115 17.12 2.43 -7.97
C ILE A 115 18.01 3.18 -8.96
N ASP A 116 18.86 2.43 -9.67
CA ASP A 116 19.60 2.96 -10.80
C ASP A 116 18.77 2.74 -12.08
N ALA A 117 18.06 3.78 -12.49
CA ALA A 117 17.23 3.76 -13.69
C ALA A 117 18.03 3.68 -14.99
N VAL A 118 19.31 4.08 -14.99
CA VAL A 118 20.18 4.08 -16.17
C VAL A 118 20.77 2.70 -16.40
N ASN A 119 21.29 2.08 -15.34
CA ASN A 119 21.92 0.75 -15.40
C ASN A 119 20.93 -0.40 -15.12
N HIS A 120 19.64 -0.07 -14.95
CA HIS A 120 18.56 -1.03 -14.69
C HIS A 120 18.85 -1.96 -13.50
N SER A 121 19.17 -1.37 -12.34
CA SER A 121 19.45 -2.13 -11.13
C SER A 121 18.78 -1.55 -9.87
N VAL A 122 18.63 -2.41 -8.86
CA VAL A 122 18.14 -2.05 -7.52
C VAL A 122 19.16 -2.50 -6.49
N THR A 123 19.59 -1.58 -5.64
CA THR A 123 20.45 -1.89 -4.48
C THR A 123 19.58 -2.11 -3.26
N LEU A 124 19.84 -3.21 -2.55
CA LEU A 124 19.19 -3.54 -1.29
C LEU A 124 20.02 -3.06 -0.10
N MET A 125 19.37 -2.86 1.05
CA MET A 125 20.03 -2.44 2.28
C MET A 125 21.11 -3.43 2.72
N GLY A 126 20.91 -4.73 2.49
CA GLY A 126 21.92 -5.77 2.71
C GLY A 126 23.11 -5.75 1.74
N GLY A 127 23.14 -4.82 0.78
CA GLY A 127 24.24 -4.64 -0.20
C GLY A 127 24.12 -5.48 -1.47
N LYS A 128 23.09 -6.35 -1.58
CA LYS A 128 22.81 -7.08 -2.82
C LYS A 128 22.32 -6.11 -3.90
N VAL A 129 22.83 -6.27 -5.12
CA VAL A 129 22.36 -5.55 -6.31
C VAL A 129 21.61 -6.51 -7.22
N LEU A 130 20.43 -6.10 -7.67
CA LEU A 130 19.56 -6.86 -8.57
C LEU A 130 19.39 -6.10 -9.88
N ASN A 131 19.83 -6.69 -10.99
CA ASN A 131 19.52 -6.16 -12.32
C ASN A 131 18.09 -6.53 -12.71
N TYR A 132 17.48 -5.78 -13.63
CA TYR A 132 16.14 -6.07 -14.14
C TYR A 132 16.01 -5.71 -15.62
N ASP A 133 15.13 -6.41 -16.34
CA ASP A 133 14.65 -5.94 -17.65
C ASP A 133 13.49 -4.96 -17.50
N ARG A 134 12.67 -5.15 -16.45
CA ARG A 134 11.60 -4.24 -16.04
C ARG A 134 11.50 -4.20 -14.51
N LEU A 135 11.21 -3.03 -13.96
CA LEU A 135 11.01 -2.83 -12.53
C LEU A 135 9.57 -2.45 -12.24
N ILE A 136 8.97 -3.02 -11.20
CA ILE A 136 7.69 -2.58 -10.65
C ILE A 136 7.92 -1.99 -9.26
N VAL A 137 7.45 -0.77 -9.05
CA VAL A 137 7.58 -0.01 -7.79
C VAL A 137 6.17 0.14 -7.20
N SER A 138 5.89 -0.56 -6.11
CA SER A 138 4.61 -0.49 -5.38
C SER A 138 4.82 -0.25 -3.88
N PRO A 139 5.49 0.85 -3.47
CA PRO A 139 5.89 1.08 -2.08
C PRO A 139 4.75 1.64 -1.21
N GLY A 140 3.54 1.77 -1.74
CA GLY A 140 2.41 2.38 -1.04
C GLY A 140 2.62 3.88 -0.78
N ILE A 141 2.35 4.28 0.46
CA ILE A 141 2.40 5.67 0.92
C ILE A 141 3.55 5.86 1.91
N ASP A 142 3.94 7.11 2.09
CA ASP A 142 4.67 7.60 3.26
C ASP A 142 3.89 8.80 3.85
N PHE A 143 4.28 9.22 5.04
CA PHE A 143 3.56 10.23 5.81
C PHE A 143 4.37 11.51 5.93
N LYS A 144 3.71 12.66 5.76
CA LYS A 144 4.29 13.97 6.09
C LYS A 144 4.08 14.23 7.58
N TYR A 145 4.90 13.61 8.43
CA TYR A 145 4.76 13.72 9.89
C TYR A 145 4.89 15.15 10.42
N ASP A 146 5.67 15.97 9.73
CA ASP A 146 5.93 17.38 10.00
C ASP A 146 4.89 18.34 9.39
N ALA A 147 3.86 17.82 8.71
CA ALA A 147 2.80 18.65 8.14
C ALA A 147 1.85 19.24 9.20
N LEU A 148 1.92 18.77 10.44
CA LEU A 148 1.11 19.23 11.56
C LEU A 148 2.01 19.61 12.73
N GLU A 149 1.84 20.81 13.26
CA GLU A 149 2.64 21.28 14.38
C GLU A 149 2.49 20.35 15.60
N GLY A 150 3.60 20.02 16.25
CA GLY A 150 3.62 19.11 17.41
C GLY A 150 3.48 17.62 17.08
N TYR A 151 3.22 17.25 15.82
CA TYR A 151 3.17 15.86 15.39
C TYR A 151 4.51 15.38 14.82
N SER A 152 4.82 14.10 15.03
CA SER A 152 6.08 13.49 14.61
C SER A 152 5.90 11.99 14.40
N ARG A 153 6.91 11.34 13.81
CA ARG A 153 6.95 9.87 13.74
C ARG A 153 6.90 9.22 15.12
N GLU A 154 7.62 9.77 16.09
CA GLU A 154 7.61 9.26 17.46
C GLU A 154 6.20 9.39 18.08
N ALA A 155 5.56 10.55 17.90
CA ALA A 155 4.19 10.77 18.37
C ALA A 155 3.21 9.76 17.76
N ALA A 156 3.33 9.51 16.46
CA ALA A 156 2.57 8.49 15.75
C ALA A 156 2.80 7.08 16.34
N GLU A 157 4.04 6.71 16.58
CA GLU A 157 4.41 5.34 17.00
C GLU A 157 4.09 5.06 18.48
N THR A 158 3.77 6.08 19.28
CA THR A 158 3.65 5.94 20.74
C THR A 158 2.33 6.46 21.33
N VAL A 159 1.87 7.66 20.94
CA VAL A 159 0.78 8.38 21.64
C VAL A 159 -0.43 8.64 20.75
N MET A 160 -0.22 9.16 19.55
CA MET A 160 -1.29 9.58 18.64
C MET A 160 -1.20 8.81 17.31
N PRO A 161 -1.48 7.50 17.29
CA PRO A 161 -1.31 6.66 16.10
C PRO A 161 -2.12 7.13 14.90
N HIS A 162 -1.59 6.92 13.69
CA HIS A 162 -2.34 7.07 12.45
C HIS A 162 -3.08 5.79 12.06
N ALA A 163 -2.45 4.62 12.27
CA ALA A 163 -2.95 3.31 11.81
C ALA A 163 -3.43 3.28 10.35
N TYR A 164 -2.73 4.04 9.50
CA TYR A 164 -2.87 4.02 8.04
C TYR A 164 -1.85 3.10 7.33
N GLN A 165 -1.06 2.44 8.16
CA GLN A 165 -0.31 1.22 7.91
C GLN A 165 -0.69 0.28 9.07
N ALA A 166 -1.23 -0.89 8.75
CA ALA A 166 -1.66 -1.84 9.77
C ALA A 166 -0.46 -2.55 10.43
N GLY A 167 -0.73 -3.40 11.41
CA GLY A 167 0.30 -4.04 12.22
C GLY A 167 0.37 -3.37 13.60
N PRO A 168 1.55 -2.99 14.10
CA PRO A 168 1.71 -2.41 15.43
C PRO A 168 0.84 -1.18 15.71
N GLN A 169 0.62 -0.34 14.70
CA GLN A 169 -0.26 0.84 14.83
C GLN A 169 -1.74 0.46 15.05
N THR A 170 -2.21 -0.63 14.45
CA THR A 170 -3.58 -1.13 14.68
C THR A 170 -3.71 -1.62 16.12
N GLU A 171 -2.73 -2.39 16.59
CA GLU A 171 -2.68 -2.89 17.96
C GLU A 171 -2.61 -1.74 18.99
N LEU A 172 -1.85 -0.69 18.69
CA LEU A 172 -1.77 0.50 19.53
C LEU A 172 -3.15 1.16 19.69
N ILE A 173 -3.89 1.40 18.61
CA ILE A 173 -5.26 1.94 18.70
C ILE A 173 -6.17 0.98 19.46
N THR A 174 -6.13 -0.32 19.17
CA THR A 174 -6.97 -1.31 19.87
C THR A 174 -6.69 -1.31 21.38
N ARG A 175 -5.42 -1.23 21.80
CA ARG A 175 -5.04 -1.12 23.21
C ARG A 175 -5.54 0.18 23.83
N GLN A 176 -5.31 1.31 23.17
CA GLN A 176 -5.79 2.62 23.65
C GLN A 176 -7.31 2.66 23.79
N LEU A 177 -8.07 2.02 22.89
CA LEU A 177 -9.53 1.90 23.00
C LEU A 177 -9.97 1.05 24.21
N GLN A 178 -9.24 -0.02 24.50
CA GLN A 178 -9.53 -0.88 25.67
C GLN A 178 -9.22 -0.17 26.99
N GLU A 179 -8.17 0.64 27.02
CA GLU A 179 -7.71 1.43 28.16
C GLU A 179 -8.50 2.73 28.34
N LEU A 180 -9.25 3.17 27.32
CA LEU A 180 -10.08 4.37 27.35
C LEU A 180 -11.07 4.32 28.51
N ARG A 181 -11.17 5.39 29.29
CA ARG A 181 -12.17 5.48 30.36
C ARG A 181 -13.52 5.84 29.76
N ASP A 182 -14.59 5.30 30.33
CA ASP A 182 -15.94 5.66 29.86
C ASP A 182 -16.20 7.15 30.08
N GLY A 183 -16.64 7.84 29.03
CA GLY A 183 -16.83 9.29 29.00
C GLY A 183 -15.67 10.06 28.37
N ASP A 184 -14.49 9.46 28.17
CA ASP A 184 -13.41 10.09 27.40
C ASP A 184 -13.71 9.98 25.89
N ASN A 185 -13.49 11.06 25.15
CA ASN A 185 -13.77 11.08 23.70
C ASN A 185 -12.61 10.54 22.87
N VAL A 186 -12.95 9.95 21.73
CA VAL A 186 -12.01 9.57 20.67
C VAL A 186 -12.02 10.65 19.60
N LEU A 187 -10.86 11.24 19.29
CA LEU A 187 -10.71 12.16 18.16
C LEU A 187 -10.15 11.40 16.95
N ILE A 188 -10.75 11.61 15.78
CA ILE A 188 -10.22 11.10 14.49
C ILE A 188 -10.01 12.29 13.56
N CYS A 189 -8.77 12.50 13.13
CA CYS A 189 -8.36 13.68 12.36
C CYS A 189 -7.88 13.24 10.96
N PRO A 190 -8.78 13.09 9.97
CA PRO A 190 -8.42 12.79 8.60
C PRO A 190 -7.77 13.98 7.88
N PRO A 191 -6.88 13.75 6.89
CA PRO A 191 -6.23 14.82 6.15
C PRO A 191 -7.10 15.31 4.98
N GLY A 192 -6.65 16.37 4.32
CA GLY A 192 -7.08 16.74 2.97
C GLY A 192 -6.78 15.67 1.91
N ASN A 193 -7.35 15.84 0.72
CA ASN A 193 -7.11 14.95 -0.43
C ASN A 193 -5.81 15.28 -1.17
N PRO A 194 -5.18 14.30 -1.86
CA PRO A 194 -5.50 12.87 -1.88
C PRO A 194 -4.87 12.10 -0.72
N PHE A 195 -5.52 11.02 -0.28
CA PHE A 195 -4.99 10.07 0.70
C PHE A 195 -5.50 8.64 0.42
N ARG A 196 -4.84 7.64 0.99
CA ARG A 196 -5.24 6.22 0.94
C ARG A 196 -6.67 6.05 1.44
N CYS A 197 -7.44 5.19 0.79
CA CYS A 197 -8.79 4.78 1.17
C CYS A 197 -9.68 5.93 1.70
N PRO A 198 -10.24 6.77 0.82
CA PRO A 198 -11.05 7.92 1.22
C PRO A 198 -12.15 7.64 2.24
N PRO A 199 -12.90 6.51 2.19
CA PRO A 199 -13.93 6.24 3.20
C PRO A 199 -13.40 5.65 4.52
N GLY A 200 -12.10 5.34 4.60
CA GLY A 200 -11.46 4.66 5.72
C GLY A 200 -11.62 5.33 7.10
N PRO A 201 -11.50 6.66 7.25
CA PRO A 201 -11.64 7.33 8.55
C PRO A 201 -13.07 7.23 9.09
N TYR A 202 -14.06 7.23 8.20
CA TYR A 202 -15.48 7.23 8.56
C TYR A 202 -15.98 5.80 8.85
N GLU A 203 -15.42 4.79 8.17
CA GLU A 203 -15.56 3.40 8.61
C GLU A 203 -14.94 3.20 10.00
N ARG A 204 -13.74 3.75 10.24
CA ARG A 204 -13.09 3.70 11.55
C ARG A 204 -13.96 4.33 12.63
N ALA A 205 -14.49 5.52 12.39
CA ALA A 205 -15.42 6.18 13.32
C ALA A 205 -16.63 5.29 13.63
N SER A 206 -17.21 4.65 12.61
CA SER A 206 -18.34 3.75 12.76
C SER A 206 -18.02 2.55 13.65
N LEU A 207 -16.89 1.88 13.40
CA LEU A 207 -16.52 0.66 14.14
C LEU A 207 -15.94 0.96 15.53
N ILE A 208 -15.33 2.11 15.74
CA ILE A 208 -15.00 2.59 17.07
C ILE A 208 -16.30 2.90 17.83
N ALA A 209 -17.24 3.64 17.24
CA ALA A 209 -18.53 3.91 17.89
C ALA A 209 -19.30 2.62 18.20
N HIS A 210 -19.23 1.60 17.33
CA HIS A 210 -19.76 0.28 17.63
C HIS A 210 -19.15 -0.32 18.91
N TYR A 211 -17.82 -0.30 19.02
CA TYR A 211 -17.13 -0.76 20.23
C TYR A 211 -17.51 0.06 21.47
N LEU A 212 -17.52 1.40 21.36
CA LEU A 212 -17.88 2.30 22.46
C LEU A 212 -19.32 2.08 22.92
N LYS A 213 -20.27 1.87 22.00
CA LYS A 213 -21.66 1.58 22.36
C LYS A 213 -21.82 0.36 23.26
N GLU A 214 -20.96 -0.64 23.08
CA GLU A 214 -20.99 -1.86 23.89
C GLU A 214 -20.20 -1.76 25.20
N HIS A 215 -19.10 -0.99 25.21
CA HIS A 215 -18.11 -1.04 26.30
C HIS A 215 -17.89 0.28 27.05
N LYS A 216 -18.23 1.41 26.43
CA LYS A 216 -17.94 2.80 26.86
C LYS A 216 -19.03 3.78 26.38
N PRO A 217 -20.32 3.54 26.72
CA PRO A 217 -21.46 4.20 26.10
C PRO A 217 -21.58 5.71 26.38
N ASN A 218 -20.85 6.24 27.36
CA ASN A 218 -20.81 7.68 27.63
C ASN A 218 -19.76 8.42 26.80
N SER A 219 -18.92 7.69 26.07
CA SER A 219 -17.87 8.22 25.19
C SER A 219 -18.43 8.58 23.82
N LYS A 220 -17.74 9.48 23.11
CA LYS A 220 -18.07 9.84 21.72
C LYS A 220 -16.88 9.69 20.79
N VAL A 221 -17.18 9.59 19.50
CA VAL A 221 -16.21 9.81 18.42
C VAL A 221 -16.44 11.19 17.85
N ILE A 222 -15.40 12.03 17.82
CA ILE A 222 -15.43 13.34 17.19
C ILE A 222 -14.45 13.31 16.02
N ILE A 223 -14.96 13.55 14.82
CA ILE A 223 -14.18 13.61 13.59
C ILE A 223 -13.90 15.08 13.29
N LEU A 224 -12.62 15.45 13.34
CA LEU A 224 -12.14 16.79 13.01
C LEU A 224 -11.57 16.77 11.59
N ASP A 225 -12.39 17.16 10.62
CA ASP A 225 -12.10 16.98 9.20
C ASP A 225 -11.64 18.28 8.52
N ASP A 226 -10.50 18.23 7.82
CA ASP A 226 -9.99 19.32 6.97
C ASP A 226 -10.78 19.45 5.63
N LYS A 227 -11.88 18.70 5.47
CA LYS A 227 -12.71 18.70 4.26
C LYS A 227 -14.13 19.16 4.54
N GLU A 228 -14.76 19.73 3.51
CA GLU A 228 -16.18 20.10 3.53
C GLU A 228 -17.13 18.94 3.23
N LYS A 229 -16.62 17.91 2.56
CA LYS A 229 -17.37 16.71 2.19
C LYS A 229 -16.47 15.50 2.20
N PHE A 230 -17.05 14.33 2.42
CA PHE A 230 -16.32 13.07 2.39
C PHE A 230 -17.00 11.94 1.62
N SER A 231 -16.23 10.89 1.35
CA SER A 231 -16.69 9.74 0.57
C SER A 231 -17.87 9.04 1.26
N LYS A 232 -18.98 8.86 0.53
CA LYS A 232 -20.21 8.22 1.02
C LYS A 232 -20.88 8.97 2.19
N GLN A 233 -20.67 10.28 2.32
CA GLN A 233 -21.15 11.07 3.46
C GLN A 233 -22.63 10.85 3.79
N GLY A 234 -23.54 10.94 2.82
CA GLY A 234 -24.97 10.73 3.08
C GLY A 234 -25.29 9.35 3.66
N LEU A 235 -24.63 8.31 3.16
CA LEU A 235 -24.79 6.93 3.62
C LEU A 235 -24.25 6.73 5.04
N PHE A 236 -23.07 7.28 5.33
CA PHE A 236 -22.51 7.23 6.68
C PHE A 236 -23.36 8.01 7.68
N MET A 237 -23.75 9.25 7.36
CA MET A 237 -24.59 10.07 8.24
C MET A 237 -25.94 9.39 8.54
N LYS A 238 -26.60 8.82 7.52
CA LYS A 238 -27.84 8.04 7.70
C LYS A 238 -27.61 6.82 8.59
N GLY A 239 -26.51 6.10 8.38
CA GLY A 239 -26.13 4.95 9.21
C GLY A 239 -25.85 5.35 10.65
N TRP A 240 -25.14 6.46 10.87
CA TRP A 240 -24.78 6.95 12.21
C TRP A 240 -25.99 7.43 13.00
N GLU A 241 -26.87 8.22 12.38
CA GLU A 241 -28.12 8.66 13.00
C GLU A 241 -28.94 7.46 13.48
N ARG A 242 -29.07 6.44 12.61
CA ARG A 242 -29.82 5.22 12.91
C ARG A 242 -29.18 4.36 14.01
N LEU A 243 -27.86 4.16 13.97
CA LEU A 243 -27.19 3.13 14.79
C LEU A 243 -26.59 3.68 16.09
N TYR A 244 -26.17 4.95 16.08
CA TYR A 244 -25.33 5.56 17.09
C TYR A 244 -25.89 6.88 17.64
N GLY A 245 -26.94 7.44 17.04
CA GLY A 245 -27.52 8.72 17.47
C GLY A 245 -26.46 9.81 17.55
N GLY A 246 -26.30 10.44 18.72
CA GLY A 246 -25.32 11.51 18.96
C GLY A 246 -23.91 11.06 19.38
N MET A 247 -23.56 9.78 19.22
CA MET A 247 -22.25 9.25 19.61
C MET A 247 -21.14 9.60 18.62
N ILE A 248 -21.47 9.84 17.35
CA ILE A 248 -20.52 10.29 16.34
C ILE A 248 -20.84 11.73 15.98
N GLU A 249 -19.84 12.59 16.13
CA GLU A 249 -19.87 13.98 15.70
C GLU A 249 -18.89 14.17 14.55
N TRP A 250 -19.32 14.79 13.46
CA TRP A 250 -18.44 15.15 12.34
C TRP A 250 -18.48 16.65 12.14
N ARG A 251 -17.30 17.28 12.13
CA ARG A 251 -17.11 18.69 11.87
C ARG A 251 -16.31 18.84 10.57
N SER A 252 -16.88 19.55 9.60
CA SER A 252 -16.15 19.98 8.40
C SER A 252 -15.15 21.07 8.74
N ALA A 253 -14.25 21.39 7.80
CA ALA A 253 -13.27 22.45 7.99
C ALA A 253 -13.93 23.78 8.39
N SER A 254 -14.96 24.21 7.65
CA SER A 254 -15.77 25.41 7.92
C SER A 254 -16.51 25.40 9.26
N MET A 255 -16.66 24.23 9.90
CA MET A 255 -17.35 24.02 11.18
C MET A 255 -16.37 23.63 12.29
N GLY A 256 -15.09 23.95 12.15
CA GLY A 256 -14.07 23.72 13.18
C GLY A 256 -13.43 22.34 13.17
N GLY A 257 -13.57 21.61 12.07
CA GLY A 257 -12.88 20.34 11.85
C GLY A 257 -11.41 20.49 11.46
N LYS A 258 -10.97 21.69 11.07
CA LYS A 258 -9.59 21.90 10.64
C LYS A 258 -8.62 21.84 11.83
N VAL A 259 -7.66 20.93 11.73
CA VAL A 259 -6.63 20.67 12.74
C VAL A 259 -5.37 21.44 12.40
N LEU A 260 -4.86 22.23 13.35
CA LEU A 260 -3.72 23.14 13.18
C LEU A 260 -2.44 22.62 13.85
N GLY A 261 -2.58 21.88 14.95
CA GLY A 261 -1.48 21.27 15.68
C GLY A 261 -1.96 20.24 16.70
N VAL A 262 -1.03 19.62 17.40
CA VAL A 262 -1.31 18.71 18.52
C VAL A 262 -0.36 18.96 19.69
N ASP A 263 -0.86 18.72 20.91
CA ASP A 263 -0.02 18.58 22.10
C ASP A 263 -0.15 17.13 22.63
N THR A 264 0.93 16.36 22.45
CA THR A 264 0.98 14.95 22.84
C THR A 264 0.99 14.74 24.36
N LYS A 265 1.42 15.73 25.14
CA LYS A 265 1.43 15.66 26.61
C LYS A 265 0.08 16.03 27.19
N ALA A 266 -0.55 17.06 26.63
CA ALA A 266 -1.88 17.51 27.06
C ALA A 266 -3.01 16.60 26.52
N MET A 267 -2.72 15.78 25.50
CA MET A 267 -3.69 14.99 24.75
C MET A 267 -4.78 15.89 24.14
N THR A 268 -4.32 16.92 23.42
CA THR A 268 -5.19 17.88 22.74
C THR A 268 -4.83 18.01 21.26
N VAL A 269 -5.85 18.37 20.47
CA VAL A 269 -5.75 18.78 19.08
C VAL A 269 -6.14 20.25 19.00
N GLU A 270 -5.29 21.08 18.42
CA GLU A 270 -5.58 22.50 18.22
C GLU A 270 -6.43 22.68 16.96
N THR A 271 -7.55 23.39 17.09
CA THR A 271 -8.44 23.78 15.99
C THR A 271 -8.58 25.29 15.92
N GLU A 272 -9.20 25.81 14.86
CA GLU A 272 -9.52 27.25 14.76
C GLU A 272 -10.46 27.75 15.89
N PHE A 273 -11.17 26.85 16.58
CA PHE A 273 -12.09 27.17 17.67
C PHE A 273 -11.51 26.88 19.07
N GLY A 274 -10.23 26.49 19.13
CA GLY A 274 -9.50 26.18 20.37
C GLY A 274 -9.12 24.71 20.51
N PRO A 275 -8.52 24.35 21.66
CA PRO A 275 -8.03 23.00 21.93
C PRO A 275 -9.17 22.01 22.19
N GLU A 276 -9.13 20.88 21.50
CA GLU A 276 -10.04 19.75 21.68
C GLU A 276 -9.31 18.60 22.39
N LYS A 277 -9.85 18.13 23.52
CA LYS A 277 -9.24 17.06 24.31
C LYS A 277 -9.77 15.69 23.90
N GLY A 278 -8.88 14.71 23.77
CA GLY A 278 -9.22 13.31 23.51
C GLY A 278 -8.57 12.35 24.50
N GLY A 279 -9.29 11.32 24.92
CA GLY A 279 -8.68 10.17 25.61
C GLY A 279 -7.92 9.25 24.65
N LEU A 280 -8.32 9.25 23.37
CA LEU A 280 -7.59 8.66 22.25
C LEU A 280 -7.62 9.64 21.09
N ILE A 281 -6.47 9.93 20.49
CA ILE A 281 -6.37 10.85 19.35
C ILE A 281 -5.71 10.11 18.18
N ASN A 282 -6.48 9.91 17.11
CA ASN A 282 -6.03 9.28 15.86
C ASN A 282 -5.74 10.36 14.81
N ILE A 283 -4.46 10.72 14.65
CA ILE A 283 -4.02 11.68 13.64
C ILE A 283 -3.65 10.95 12.35
N ILE A 284 -4.34 11.23 11.26
CA ILE A 284 -4.01 10.69 9.94
C ILE A 284 -3.32 11.81 9.16
N PRO A 285 -1.98 11.85 9.10
CA PRO A 285 -1.27 12.95 8.45
C PRO A 285 -1.45 12.90 6.93
N PRO A 286 -1.22 14.03 6.23
CA PRO A 286 -1.11 14.06 4.77
C PRO A 286 -0.08 13.05 4.26
N GLN A 287 -0.34 12.51 3.07
CA GLN A 287 0.40 11.37 2.53
C GLN A 287 1.11 11.73 1.23
N VAL A 288 2.15 10.97 0.90
CA VAL A 288 2.92 11.03 -0.35
C VAL A 288 3.25 9.62 -0.83
N ALA A 289 3.81 9.47 -2.03
CA ALA A 289 4.33 8.17 -2.47
C ALA A 289 5.43 7.67 -1.53
N GLY A 290 5.53 6.35 -1.34
CA GLY A 290 6.55 5.71 -0.50
C GLY A 290 7.98 6.18 -0.78
N LYS A 291 8.84 6.22 0.25
CA LYS A 291 10.17 6.85 0.22
C LYS A 291 11.02 6.48 -0.99
N ILE A 292 11.14 5.18 -1.32
CA ILE A 292 11.96 4.70 -2.45
C ILE A 292 11.51 5.29 -3.79
N ALA A 293 10.22 5.58 -3.99
CA ALA A 293 9.75 6.23 -5.22
C ALA A 293 10.20 7.70 -5.29
N ARG A 294 10.27 8.39 -4.15
CA ARG A 294 10.74 9.79 -4.09
C ARG A 294 12.25 9.86 -4.29
N ASP A 295 13.00 9.01 -3.58
CA ASP A 295 14.46 8.97 -3.66
C ASP A 295 14.94 8.61 -5.07
N ALA A 296 14.20 7.74 -5.77
CA ALA A 296 14.47 7.34 -7.15
C ALA A 296 13.99 8.35 -8.21
N GLY A 297 13.50 9.54 -7.81
CA GLY A 297 13.05 10.56 -8.75
C GLY A 297 11.79 10.19 -9.55
N LEU A 298 10.96 9.26 -9.05
CA LEU A 298 9.76 8.79 -9.76
C LEU A 298 8.52 9.67 -9.53
N VAL A 299 8.61 10.70 -8.67
CA VAL A 299 7.51 11.60 -8.31
C VAL A 299 7.57 12.93 -9.05
N ASP A 300 6.40 13.54 -9.29
CA ASP A 300 6.30 14.94 -9.70
C ASP A 300 6.14 15.88 -8.49
N SER A 301 5.87 17.17 -8.76
CA SER A 301 5.68 18.20 -7.74
C SER A 301 4.53 17.93 -6.74
N SER A 302 3.59 17.05 -7.08
CA SER A 302 2.52 16.63 -6.16
C SER A 302 3.00 15.63 -5.11
N GLY A 303 4.19 15.04 -5.29
CA GLY A 303 4.72 13.97 -4.45
C GLY A 303 4.17 12.57 -4.81
N TRP A 304 3.52 12.42 -5.96
CA TRP A 304 3.01 11.16 -6.51
C TRP A 304 3.64 10.88 -7.88
N CYS A 305 3.57 9.63 -8.33
CA CYS A 305 4.31 9.19 -9.52
C CYS A 305 3.44 9.31 -10.79
N PRO A 306 3.80 10.17 -11.75
CA PRO A 306 3.13 10.22 -13.05
C PRO A 306 3.48 8.96 -13.87
N VAL A 307 2.45 8.36 -14.48
CA VAL A 307 2.58 7.10 -15.21
C VAL A 307 1.83 7.14 -16.53
N ASN A 308 2.31 6.36 -17.49
CA ASN A 308 1.57 5.99 -18.69
C ASN A 308 0.30 5.22 -18.27
N PRO A 309 -0.91 5.69 -18.64
CA PRO A 309 -2.14 5.11 -18.15
C PRO A 309 -2.47 3.74 -18.77
N ILE A 310 -1.74 3.28 -19.78
CA ILE A 310 -1.90 1.96 -20.40
C ILE A 310 -1.04 0.91 -19.68
N THR A 311 0.21 1.25 -19.39
CA THR A 311 1.23 0.29 -18.90
C THR A 311 1.64 0.51 -17.46
N PHE A 312 1.23 1.62 -16.86
CA PHE A 312 1.75 2.13 -15.59
C PHE A 312 3.26 2.38 -15.58
N GLU A 313 3.90 2.44 -16.76
CA GLU A 313 5.31 2.83 -16.90
C GLU A 313 5.48 4.28 -16.47
N SER A 314 6.51 4.58 -15.69
CA SER A 314 6.83 5.93 -15.24
C SER A 314 6.99 6.85 -16.44
N SER A 315 6.39 8.04 -16.36
CA SER A 315 6.60 9.09 -17.36
C SER A 315 7.99 9.74 -17.26
N ILE A 316 8.76 9.40 -16.22
CA ILE A 316 10.07 9.98 -15.92
C ILE A 316 11.19 9.00 -16.31
N HIS A 317 11.05 7.73 -15.93
CA HIS A 317 12.07 6.70 -16.14
C HIS A 317 11.51 5.48 -16.90
N PRO A 318 11.83 5.33 -18.20
CA PRO A 318 11.43 4.16 -18.99
C PRO A 318 11.92 2.85 -18.37
N GLY A 319 11.13 1.78 -18.53
CA GLY A 319 11.44 0.46 -17.95
C GLY A 319 11.00 0.28 -16.49
N ILE A 320 10.64 1.36 -15.80
CA ILE A 320 10.11 1.34 -14.43
C ILE A 320 8.61 1.55 -14.46
N HIS A 321 7.84 0.72 -13.75
CA HIS A 321 6.39 0.80 -13.65
C HIS A 321 5.97 1.11 -12.22
N VAL A 322 5.09 2.09 -11.99
CA VAL A 322 4.64 2.48 -10.65
C VAL A 322 3.15 2.20 -10.48
N ILE A 323 2.79 1.44 -9.44
CA ILE A 323 1.41 1.00 -9.20
C ILE A 323 0.99 1.12 -7.72
N GLY A 324 -0.31 1.05 -7.49
CA GLY A 324 -0.91 1.21 -6.16
C GLY A 324 -0.97 2.67 -5.75
N ASP A 325 -0.93 2.93 -4.45
CA ASP A 325 -1.12 4.28 -3.93
C ASP A 325 -0.06 5.28 -4.42
N ALA A 326 1.15 4.82 -4.76
CA ALA A 326 2.24 5.69 -5.20
C ALA A 326 1.97 6.40 -6.54
N CYS A 327 1.11 5.84 -7.41
CA CYS A 327 0.90 6.36 -8.77
C CYS A 327 -0.25 7.38 -8.86
N ILE A 328 -0.23 8.13 -9.97
CA ILE A 328 -1.32 9.01 -10.43
C ILE A 328 -2.16 8.23 -11.44
N ALA A 329 -3.29 7.66 -10.99
CA ALA A 329 -4.14 6.76 -11.77
C ALA A 329 -5.48 7.40 -12.19
N GLY A 330 -5.46 8.68 -12.59
CA GLY A 330 -6.66 9.43 -12.96
C GLY A 330 -7.68 9.48 -11.81
N THR A 331 -8.93 9.10 -12.09
CA THR A 331 -10.01 9.13 -11.08
C THR A 331 -10.07 7.90 -10.17
N MET A 332 -9.14 6.94 -10.29
CA MET A 332 -9.10 5.78 -9.40
C MET A 332 -8.69 6.19 -7.98
N PRO A 333 -9.36 5.68 -6.93
CA PRO A 333 -8.94 5.92 -5.56
C PRO A 333 -7.66 5.15 -5.23
N LYS A 334 -6.89 5.68 -4.27
CA LYS A 334 -5.74 4.98 -3.66
C LYS A 334 -6.26 3.87 -2.72
N SER A 335 -6.54 2.68 -3.25
CA SER A 335 -7.16 1.57 -2.52
C SER A 335 -6.51 0.22 -2.82
N GLY A 336 -6.74 -0.77 -1.95
CA GLY A 336 -6.26 -2.14 -2.18
C GLY A 336 -6.83 -2.78 -3.45
N PHE A 337 -8.11 -2.53 -3.77
CA PHE A 337 -8.72 -3.06 -5.00
C PHE A 337 -8.10 -2.38 -6.24
N ALA A 338 -7.99 -1.05 -6.24
CA ALA A 338 -7.34 -0.33 -7.32
C ALA A 338 -5.90 -0.82 -7.53
N ALA A 339 -5.11 -0.95 -6.47
CA ALA A 339 -3.74 -1.45 -6.53
C ALA A 339 -3.66 -2.86 -7.14
N SER A 340 -4.54 -3.77 -6.74
CA SER A 340 -4.60 -5.12 -7.32
C SER A 340 -4.99 -5.10 -8.81
N SER A 341 -5.99 -4.29 -9.17
CA SER A 341 -6.42 -4.11 -10.57
C SER A 341 -5.28 -3.57 -11.44
N GLN A 342 -4.54 -2.57 -10.94
CA GLN A 342 -3.37 -1.99 -11.60
C GLN A 342 -2.23 -3.01 -11.71
N GLY A 343 -1.99 -3.82 -10.67
CA GLY A 343 -0.98 -4.88 -10.69
C GLY A 343 -1.22 -5.91 -11.80
N LYS A 344 -2.48 -6.32 -12.01
CA LYS A 344 -2.86 -7.25 -13.09
C LYS A 344 -2.66 -6.65 -14.48
N VAL A 345 -3.08 -5.40 -14.67
CA VAL A 345 -2.88 -4.68 -15.94
C VAL A 345 -1.40 -4.50 -16.24
N THR A 346 -0.61 -4.10 -15.24
CA THR A 346 0.83 -3.89 -15.38
C THR A 346 1.56 -5.18 -15.70
N ALA A 347 1.21 -6.29 -15.04
CA ALA A 347 1.73 -7.61 -15.36
C ALA A 347 1.49 -7.99 -16.84
N ALA A 348 0.24 -7.85 -17.32
CA ALA A 348 -0.09 -8.13 -18.71
C ALA A 348 0.61 -7.19 -19.69
N GLY A 349 0.76 -5.90 -19.33
CA GLY A 349 1.48 -4.90 -20.11
C GLY A 349 2.97 -5.23 -20.25
N ILE A 350 3.64 -5.56 -19.15
CA ILE A 350 5.06 -5.95 -19.13
C ILE A 350 5.30 -7.20 -19.98
N ILE A 351 4.46 -8.22 -19.87
CA ILE A 351 4.57 -9.44 -20.69
C ILE A 351 4.48 -9.10 -22.18
N ARG A 352 3.52 -8.25 -22.57
CA ARG A 352 3.40 -7.82 -23.97
C ARG A 352 4.62 -7.04 -24.45
N LEU A 353 5.10 -6.08 -23.66
CA LEU A 353 6.31 -5.31 -23.98
C LEU A 353 7.53 -6.23 -24.16
N MET A 354 7.71 -7.18 -23.24
CA MET A 354 8.77 -8.18 -23.31
C MET A 354 8.64 -9.08 -24.54
N GLN A 355 7.43 -9.33 -25.04
CA GLN A 355 7.18 -10.09 -26.28
C GLN A 355 7.26 -9.22 -27.55
N GLY A 356 7.64 -7.95 -27.45
CA GLY A 356 7.64 -7.00 -28.57
C GLY A 356 6.25 -6.65 -29.10
N LYS A 357 5.20 -6.85 -28.28
CA LYS A 357 3.80 -6.58 -28.62
C LYS A 357 3.33 -5.26 -28.01
N VAL A 358 2.36 -4.64 -28.68
CA VAL A 358 1.70 -3.42 -28.20
C VAL A 358 0.78 -3.75 -27.00
N PRO A 359 0.94 -3.07 -25.85
CA PRO A 359 0.02 -3.16 -24.72
C PRO A 359 -1.41 -2.76 -25.11
N ALA A 360 -2.41 -3.48 -24.59
CA ALA A 360 -3.82 -3.12 -24.81
C ALA A 360 -4.24 -2.02 -23.84
N PRO A 361 -5.20 -1.16 -24.23
CA PRO A 361 -5.87 -0.27 -23.30
C PRO A 361 -6.44 -1.04 -22.09
N PRO A 362 -6.31 -0.51 -20.87
CA PRO A 362 -6.68 -1.25 -19.68
C PRO A 362 -8.19 -1.19 -19.42
N SER A 363 -8.69 -2.24 -18.76
CA SER A 363 -9.97 -2.22 -18.06
C SER A 363 -9.67 -2.37 -16.58
N LEU A 364 -10.13 -1.42 -15.77
CA LEU A 364 -9.78 -1.31 -14.36
C LEU A 364 -11.06 -1.25 -13.53
N VAL A 365 -11.01 -1.75 -12.29
CA VAL A 365 -12.15 -1.77 -11.39
C VAL A 365 -11.72 -1.43 -9.97
N ASN A 366 -12.64 -0.85 -9.21
CA ASN A 366 -12.48 -0.64 -7.77
C ASN A 366 -13.83 -0.76 -7.07
N THR A 367 -13.84 -1.43 -5.93
CA THR A 367 -14.91 -1.34 -4.93
C THR A 367 -14.30 -1.07 -3.56
N CYS A 368 -14.88 -0.13 -2.80
CA CYS A 368 -14.54 0.13 -1.40
C CYS A 368 -15.77 -0.05 -0.52
N TYR A 369 -15.87 -1.22 0.10
CA TYR A 369 -16.82 -1.49 1.17
C TYR A 369 -16.42 -0.74 2.45
N SER A 370 -17.42 -0.35 3.24
CA SER A 370 -17.24 0.17 4.59
C SER A 370 -18.31 -0.42 5.49
N LEU A 371 -17.87 -1.10 6.54
CA LEU A 371 -18.76 -1.62 7.56
C LEU A 371 -19.10 -0.48 8.53
N VAL A 372 -20.39 -0.14 8.61
CA VAL A 372 -20.88 0.82 9.61
C VAL A 372 -21.09 0.07 10.93
N ALA A 373 -21.73 -1.11 10.90
CA ALA A 373 -21.91 -2.03 12.02
C ALA A 373 -21.84 -3.49 11.51
N PRO A 374 -21.74 -4.55 12.35
CA PRO A 374 -21.54 -5.94 11.90
C PRO A 374 -22.49 -6.45 10.81
N GLY A 375 -23.74 -5.98 10.79
CA GLY A 375 -24.76 -6.29 9.78
C GLY A 375 -25.19 -5.08 8.94
N TYR A 376 -24.35 -4.04 8.82
CA TYR A 376 -24.66 -2.83 8.07
C TYR A 376 -23.40 -2.36 7.35
N ALA A 377 -23.34 -2.52 6.03
CA ALA A 377 -22.25 -1.96 5.23
C ALA A 377 -22.75 -1.16 4.03
N VAL A 378 -21.87 -0.31 3.53
CA VAL A 378 -22.10 0.52 2.34
C VAL A 378 -20.87 0.52 1.45
N SER A 379 -21.06 0.59 0.14
CA SER A 379 -19.99 0.52 -0.84
C SER A 379 -19.98 1.70 -1.80
N VAL A 380 -18.83 1.85 -2.45
CA VAL A 380 -18.66 2.62 -3.68
C VAL A 380 -17.93 1.73 -4.67
N ALA A 381 -18.51 1.55 -5.84
CA ALA A 381 -17.94 0.77 -6.93
C ALA A 381 -17.76 1.63 -8.19
N ALA A 382 -16.77 1.32 -9.00
CA ALA A 382 -16.59 1.93 -10.31
C ALA A 382 -15.80 1.02 -11.25
N VAL A 383 -16.18 1.05 -12.52
CA VAL A 383 -15.40 0.53 -13.64
C VAL A 383 -14.75 1.70 -14.36
N TYR A 384 -13.51 1.55 -14.79
CA TYR A 384 -12.72 2.63 -15.40
C TYR A 384 -12.24 2.23 -16.79
N LYS A 385 -12.13 3.25 -17.65
CA LYS A 385 -11.55 3.16 -18.99
C LYS A 385 -10.55 4.28 -19.21
N LEU A 386 -9.71 4.11 -20.22
CA LEU A 386 -8.87 5.19 -20.73
C LEU A 386 -9.64 6.11 -21.68
N THR A 387 -9.51 7.42 -21.50
CA THR A 387 -9.95 8.48 -22.44
C THR A 387 -8.79 9.46 -22.70
N SER A 388 -9.05 10.51 -23.48
CA SER A 388 -8.10 11.63 -23.66
C SER A 388 -7.72 12.33 -22.35
N ASP A 389 -8.60 12.27 -21.35
CA ASP A 389 -8.43 12.92 -20.05
C ASP A 389 -7.74 11.99 -19.03
N GLY A 390 -7.30 10.81 -19.46
CA GLY A 390 -6.67 9.79 -18.62
C GLY A 390 -7.64 8.66 -18.22
N ILE A 391 -7.38 8.03 -17.07
CA ILE A 391 -8.23 6.96 -16.55
C ILE A 391 -9.45 7.58 -15.86
N VAL A 392 -10.64 7.33 -16.38
CA VAL A 392 -11.91 7.89 -15.88
C VAL A 392 -12.94 6.81 -15.60
N SER A 393 -13.83 7.07 -14.64
CA SER A 393 -14.97 6.19 -14.36
C SER A 393 -15.96 6.17 -15.52
N ILE A 394 -16.46 4.98 -15.87
CA ILE A 394 -17.51 4.81 -16.88
C ILE A 394 -18.85 5.22 -16.26
N LYS A 395 -19.50 6.23 -16.86
CA LYS A 395 -20.83 6.68 -16.44
C LYS A 395 -21.83 5.50 -16.46
N GLY A 396 -22.51 5.29 -15.34
CA GLY A 396 -23.50 4.21 -15.18
C GLY A 396 -22.91 2.84 -14.81
N ALA A 397 -21.58 2.69 -14.72
CA ALA A 397 -20.94 1.45 -14.31
C ALA A 397 -20.35 1.58 -12.89
N GLY A 398 -21.10 1.11 -11.90
CA GLY A 398 -20.80 1.27 -10.48
C GLY A 398 -21.76 2.26 -9.81
N GLY A 399 -21.31 2.92 -8.76
CA GLY A 399 -22.11 3.83 -7.95
C GLY A 399 -21.92 3.61 -6.45
N LEU A 400 -22.73 4.32 -5.68
CA LEU A 400 -22.86 4.12 -4.25
C LEU A 400 -23.97 3.12 -3.96
N THR A 401 -23.94 2.50 -2.79
CA THR A 401 -25.15 1.95 -2.19
C THR A 401 -26.30 2.96 -2.31
N PRO A 402 -27.51 2.55 -2.76
CA PRO A 402 -28.64 3.46 -2.83
C PRO A 402 -28.97 4.08 -1.46
N MET A 403 -29.33 5.36 -1.44
CA MET A 403 -29.68 6.05 -0.19
C MET A 403 -30.96 5.48 0.45
N ASP A 404 -31.79 4.82 -0.33
CA ASP A 404 -33.03 4.13 0.05
C ASP A 404 -32.84 2.63 0.26
N ALA A 405 -31.61 2.13 0.28
CA ALA A 405 -31.33 0.71 0.53
C ALA A 405 -31.98 0.23 1.86
N ASP A 406 -32.61 -0.94 1.80
CA ASP A 406 -33.30 -1.57 2.92
C ASP A 406 -32.32 -2.33 3.85
N GLU A 407 -32.85 -2.90 4.94
CA GLU A 407 -32.03 -3.59 5.94
C GLU A 407 -31.34 -4.83 5.38
N ASP A 408 -32.03 -5.58 4.52
CA ASP A 408 -31.52 -6.80 3.93
C ASP A 408 -30.36 -6.46 2.98
N GLN A 409 -30.52 -5.44 2.13
CA GLN A 409 -29.46 -4.95 1.24
C GLN A 409 -28.21 -4.51 2.01
N LEU A 410 -28.39 -3.77 3.11
CA LEU A 410 -27.28 -3.30 3.94
C LEU A 410 -26.57 -4.44 4.68
N ALA A 411 -27.31 -5.47 5.09
CA ALA A 411 -26.77 -6.68 5.70
C ALA A 411 -26.05 -7.59 4.67
N GLU A 412 -26.61 -7.69 3.47
CA GLU A 412 -25.99 -8.35 2.33
C GLU A 412 -24.67 -7.68 1.96
N GLU A 413 -24.60 -6.35 1.90
CA GLU A 413 -23.36 -5.63 1.66
C GLU A 413 -22.28 -5.95 2.71
N ALA A 414 -22.66 -6.11 3.98
CA ALA A 414 -21.72 -6.53 5.02
C ALA A 414 -21.20 -7.95 4.76
N THR A 415 -22.04 -8.84 4.26
CA THR A 415 -21.66 -10.19 3.83
C THR A 415 -20.72 -10.13 2.61
N TYR A 416 -21.05 -9.31 1.61
CA TYR A 416 -20.23 -9.12 0.41
C TYR A 416 -18.89 -8.48 0.72
N ALA A 417 -18.79 -7.57 1.71
CA ALA A 417 -17.52 -7.03 2.17
C ALA A 417 -16.59 -8.15 2.67
N ARG A 418 -17.10 -9.09 3.48
CA ARG A 418 -16.33 -10.27 3.95
C ARG A 418 -15.91 -11.17 2.80
N GLY A 419 -16.84 -11.42 1.87
CA GLY A 419 -16.57 -12.19 0.66
C GLY A 419 -15.49 -11.55 -0.21
N TRP A 420 -15.58 -10.24 -0.43
CA TRP A 420 -14.58 -9.45 -1.15
C TRP A 420 -13.21 -9.59 -0.50
N TYR A 421 -13.11 -9.39 0.82
CA TYR A 421 -11.84 -9.46 1.53
C TYR A 421 -11.19 -10.85 1.42
N LYS A 422 -11.97 -11.91 1.65
CA LYS A 422 -11.48 -13.30 1.48
C LYS A 422 -10.99 -13.54 0.05
N ASN A 423 -11.76 -13.11 -0.94
CA ASN A 423 -11.44 -13.36 -2.35
C ASN A 423 -10.23 -12.55 -2.84
N ILE A 424 -10.12 -11.27 -2.47
CA ILE A 424 -8.97 -10.45 -2.87
C ILE A 424 -7.70 -10.92 -2.15
N ALA A 425 -7.78 -11.31 -0.87
CA ALA A 425 -6.62 -11.87 -0.18
C ALA A 425 -6.15 -13.18 -0.82
N GLN A 426 -7.07 -14.09 -1.13
CA GLN A 426 -6.76 -15.35 -1.85
C GLN A 426 -6.20 -15.08 -3.26
N ASP A 427 -6.74 -14.11 -3.97
CA ASP A 427 -6.28 -13.78 -5.32
C ASP A 427 -4.85 -13.23 -5.32
N ILE A 428 -4.42 -12.57 -4.25
CA ILE A 428 -3.10 -11.93 -4.17
C ILE A 428 -2.07 -12.84 -3.50
N TRP A 429 -2.35 -13.29 -2.28
CA TRP A 429 -1.42 -14.05 -1.43
C TRP A 429 -1.75 -15.54 -1.33
N GLY A 430 -2.86 -15.99 -1.93
CA GLY A 430 -3.32 -17.39 -1.91
C GLY A 430 -3.15 -18.18 -3.20
#